data_AF-A0A1M7YBV3-F1
#
_entry.id   AF-A0A1M7YBV3-F1
#
_cell.length_a   1.000
_cell.length_b   1.000
_cell.length_c   1.000
_cell.angle_alpha   90.00
_cell.angle_beta   90.00
_cell.angle_gamma   90.00
#
_symmetry.space_group_name_H-M   'P 1'
#
loop_
_entity.id
_entity.type
_entity.pdbx_description
1 polymer ?
#
loop_
_entity_poly.entity_id
_entity_poly.type
_entity_poly.pdbx_seq_one_letter_code
_entity_poly.pdbx_strand_id
1 'polypeptide(L)'
;MTKTEGKVMYLGPTIRGVVKNGAVYEGGLPKKLFLVAEKKPIVKNLIVPLAEIVEIKRAIDQEGTAEAIAYDKISEISAAEIKTITEGE
;
A
#
# COMPACT_ATOMS: atom_id res chain seq x y z
N MET A 1 -0.35 21.62 -5.63
CA MET A 1 0.74 20.76 -5.13
C MET A 1 0.46 20.52 -3.65
N THR A 2 -0.25 19.45 -3.30
CA THR A 2 -0.63 19.22 -1.89
C THR A 2 0.47 18.39 -1.24
N LYS A 3 1.33 19.10 -0.51
CA LYS A 3 2.47 18.59 0.24
C LYS A 3 1.94 17.81 1.44
N THR A 4 1.87 16.49 1.36
CA THR A 4 1.65 15.65 2.55
C THR A 4 3.00 15.53 3.25
N GLU A 5 3.25 16.45 4.17
CA GLU A 5 4.50 16.65 4.90
C GLU A 5 4.73 15.63 6.03
N GLY A 6 4.23 14.40 5.86
CA GLY A 6 4.27 13.36 6.89
C GLY A 6 4.89 12.07 6.39
N LYS A 7 5.67 11.40 7.25
CA LYS A 7 6.08 10.00 7.05
C LYS A 7 4.82 9.14 6.92
N VAL A 8 4.74 8.36 5.85
CA VAL A 8 3.69 7.37 5.63
C VAL A 8 4.29 5.98 5.68
N MET A 9 3.52 5.01 6.15
CA MET A 9 3.91 3.61 6.21
C MET A 9 2.94 2.78 5.38
N TYR A 10 3.49 1.80 4.67
CA TYR A 10 2.72 0.80 3.98
C TYR A 10 2.41 -0.36 4.94
N LEU A 11 1.13 -0.53 5.27
CA LEU A 11 0.66 -1.60 6.17
C LEU A 11 0.07 -2.81 5.43
N GLY A 12 0.16 -2.86 4.10
CA GLY A 12 -0.33 -3.98 3.30
C GLY A 12 0.64 -5.16 3.18
N PRO A 13 0.21 -6.25 2.51
CA PRO A 13 1.04 -7.42 2.29
C PRO A 13 2.21 -7.11 1.38
N THR A 14 3.30 -7.87 1.49
CA THR A 14 4.52 -7.60 0.70
C THR A 14 4.26 -7.82 -0.79
N ILE A 15 4.41 -6.76 -1.58
CA ILE A 15 4.34 -6.81 -3.03
C ILE A 15 5.75 -6.96 -3.58
N ARG A 16 6.11 -8.19 -4.00
CA ARG A 16 7.44 -8.50 -4.54
C ARG A 16 7.81 -7.57 -5.70
N GLY A 17 8.98 -6.93 -5.61
CA GLY A 17 9.49 -5.99 -6.61
C GLY A 17 8.97 -4.55 -6.50
N VAL A 18 8.03 -4.28 -5.58
CA VAL A 18 7.40 -2.96 -5.41
C VAL A 18 7.55 -2.40 -4.00
N VAL A 19 7.03 -3.10 -2.99
CA VAL A 19 7.01 -2.63 -1.60
C VAL A 19 7.03 -3.81 -0.63
N LYS A 20 7.74 -3.67 0.50
CA LYS A 20 7.71 -4.63 1.60
C LYS A 20 6.69 -4.21 2.64
N ASN A 21 6.05 -5.17 3.31
CA ASN A 21 5.22 -4.88 4.47
C ASN A 21 6.02 -4.07 5.51
N GLY A 22 5.42 -2.99 6.00
CA GLY A 22 6.03 -2.08 6.96
C GLY A 22 7.10 -1.14 6.40
N ALA A 23 7.17 -0.96 5.07
CA ALA A 23 8.01 0.07 4.48
C ALA A 23 7.50 1.47 4.85
N VAL A 24 8.41 2.34 5.30
CA VAL A 24 8.13 3.75 5.60
C VAL A 24 8.70 4.62 4.49
N TYR A 25 7.89 5.57 4.04
CA TYR A 25 8.24 6.54 3.01
C TYR A 25 8.10 7.96 3.55
N GLU A 26 9.07 8.81 3.21
CA GLU A 26 9.09 10.23 3.56
C GLU A 26 9.32 11.03 2.28
N GLY A 27 8.55 12.10 2.08
CA GLY A 27 8.72 12.99 0.92
C GLY A 27 8.19 12.46 -0.42
N GLY A 28 7.55 11.29 -0.44
CA GLY A 28 6.87 10.76 -1.64
C GLY A 28 6.86 9.24 -1.73
N LEU A 29 6.10 8.70 -2.69
CA LEU A 29 6.01 7.25 -2.96
C LEU A 29 6.92 6.87 -4.14
N PRO A 30 7.55 5.68 -4.11
CA PRO A 30 8.35 5.21 -5.23
C PRO A 30 7.46 4.98 -6.46
N LYS A 31 8.00 5.26 -7.66
CA LYS A 31 7.26 5.19 -8.94
C LYS A 31 6.50 3.87 -9.12
N LYS A 32 7.12 2.73 -8.80
CA LYS A 32 6.47 1.41 -8.89
C LYS A 32 5.24 1.29 -7.98
N LEU A 33 5.34 1.76 -6.74
CA LEU A 33 4.20 1.76 -5.80
C LEU A 33 3.11 2.70 -6.28
N PHE A 34 3.49 3.87 -6.80
CA PHE A 34 2.56 4.83 -7.38
C PHE A 34 1.78 4.23 -8.56
N LEU A 35 2.45 3.59 -9.53
CA LEU A 35 1.80 2.93 -10.67
C LEU A 35 0.81 1.83 -10.23
N VAL A 36 1.23 0.99 -9.28
CA VAL A 36 0.36 -0.05 -8.71
C VAL A 36 -0.83 0.58 -8.00
N ALA A 37 -0.60 1.65 -7.23
CA ALA A 37 -1.63 2.39 -6.53
C ALA A 37 -2.60 3.13 -7.48
N GLU A 38 -2.15 3.53 -8.67
CA GLU A 38 -3.01 4.08 -9.71
C GLU A 38 -3.90 3.01 -10.35
N LYS A 39 -3.34 1.84 -10.66
CA LYS A 39 -4.10 0.71 -11.21
C LYS A 39 -5.02 0.05 -10.18
N LYS A 40 -4.60 0.02 -8.93
CA LYS A 40 -5.27 -0.64 -7.80
C LYS A 40 -5.40 0.38 -6.66
N PRO A 41 -6.48 1.19 -6.63
CA PRO A 41 -6.67 2.21 -5.59
C PRO A 41 -6.74 1.62 -4.18
N ILE A 42 -7.06 0.32 -4.04
CA ILE A 42 -6.99 -0.39 -2.75
C ILE A 42 -5.61 -0.33 -2.10
N VAL A 43 -4.53 -0.22 -2.88
CA VAL A 43 -3.16 -0.10 -2.36
C VAL A 43 -2.94 1.25 -1.70
N LYS A 44 -3.60 2.31 -2.19
CA LYS A 44 -3.56 3.64 -1.55
C LYS A 44 -4.16 3.62 -0.16
N ASN A 45 -5.20 2.81 0.08
CA ASN A 45 -5.84 2.70 1.39
C ASN A 45 -4.89 2.11 2.46
N LEU A 46 -3.86 1.38 2.06
CA LEU A 46 -2.87 0.81 2.99
C LEU A 46 -1.61 1.67 3.12
N ILE A 47 -1.59 2.87 2.52
CA ILE A 47 -0.54 3.87 2.70
C ILE A 47 -1.07 4.85 3.73
N VAL A 48 -0.62 4.72 4.97
CA VAL A 48 -1.19 5.44 6.10
C VAL A 48 -0.16 6.32 6.79
N PRO A 49 -0.53 7.51 7.26
CA PRO A 49 0.38 8.37 8.01
C PRO A 49 0.75 7.72 9.34
N LEU A 50 1.95 8.03 9.87
CA LEU A 50 2.43 7.46 11.14
C LEU A 50 1.42 7.61 12.29
N ALA A 51 0.65 8.71 12.30
CA ALA A 51 -0.34 9.00 13.33
C ALA A 51 -1.47 7.95 13.40
N GLU A 52 -1.85 7.36 12.26
CA GLU A 52 -2.99 6.45 12.16
C GLU A 52 -2.57 4.97 12.10
N ILE A 53 -1.26 4.67 12.15
CA ILE A 53 -0.76 3.28 12.04
C ILE A 53 -1.42 2.35 13.04
N VAL A 54 -1.56 2.80 14.30
CA VAL A 54 -2.10 1.96 15.37
C VAL A 54 -3.56 1.59 15.11
N GLU A 55 -4.36 2.56 14.68
CA GLU A 55 -5.78 2.38 14.38
C GLU A 55 -5.98 1.50 13.16
N ILE A 56 -5.27 1.81 12.07
CA ILE A 56 -5.33 1.07 10.82
C ILE A 56 -4.84 -0.36 11.01
N LYS A 57 -3.74 -0.57 11.76
CA LYS A 57 -3.24 -1.92 12.02
C LYS A 57 -4.24 -2.76 12.80
N ARG A 58 -4.95 -2.15 13.75
CA ARG A 58 -6.05 -2.81 14.46
C ARG A 58 -7.23 -3.11 13.54
N ALA A 59 -7.53 -2.22 12.60
CA ALA A 59 -8.56 -2.47 11.61
C ALA A 59 -8.19 -3.62 10.67
N ILE A 60 -6.95 -3.69 10.17
CA ILE A 60 -6.46 -4.80 9.34
C ILE A 60 -6.59 -6.15 10.06
N ASP A 61 -6.29 -6.19 11.37
CA ASP A 61 -6.42 -7.39 12.20
C ASP A 61 -7.89 -7.76 12.47
N GLN A 62 -8.79 -6.77 12.42
CA GLN A 62 -10.22 -6.96 12.60
C GLN A 62 -10.89 -7.37 11.28
N GLU A 63 -11.32 -8.63 11.21
CA GLU A 63 -12.06 -9.16 10.07
C GLU A 63 -13.33 -8.33 9.76
N GLY A 64 -13.56 -8.06 8.47
CA GLY A 64 -14.72 -7.30 7.99
C GLY A 64 -14.53 -5.79 7.92
N THR A 65 -13.39 -5.24 8.32
CA THR A 65 -13.06 -3.82 8.05
C THR A 65 -12.62 -3.60 6.60
N ALA A 66 -12.69 -2.34 6.15
CA ALA A 66 -12.26 -2.00 4.79
C ALA A 66 -10.74 -2.25 4.59
N GLU A 67 -9.95 -2.06 5.63
CA GLU A 67 -8.50 -2.26 5.64
C GLU A 67 -8.13 -3.75 5.61
N ALA A 68 -8.84 -4.60 6.34
CA ALA A 68 -8.67 -6.06 6.26
C ALA A 68 -9.02 -6.57 4.85
N ILE A 69 -10.14 -6.11 4.29
CA ILE A 69 -10.54 -6.46 2.91
C ILE A 69 -9.52 -5.95 1.89
N ALA A 70 -8.97 -4.74 2.09
CA ALA A 70 -7.93 -4.22 1.22
C ALA A 70 -6.64 -5.05 1.32
N TYR A 71 -6.24 -5.45 2.53
CA TYR A 71 -5.08 -6.30 2.77
C TYR A 71 -5.22 -7.64 2.04
N ASP A 72 -6.35 -8.31 2.22
CA ASP A 72 -6.65 -9.60 1.59
C ASP A 72 -6.62 -9.49 0.06
N LYS A 73 -7.34 -8.51 -0.50
CA LYS A 73 -7.35 -8.25 -1.95
C LYS A 73 -5.98 -7.98 -2.54
N ILE A 74 -5.08 -7.33 -1.80
CA ILE A 74 -3.71 -7.06 -2.28
C ILE A 74 -2.85 -8.33 -2.17
N SER A 75 -3.09 -9.15 -1.15
CA SER A 75 -2.41 -10.43 -0.96
C SER A 75 -2.77 -11.42 -2.08
N GLU A 76 -3.98 -11.34 -2.62
CA GLU A 76 -4.42 -12.12 -3.77
C GLU A 76 -3.81 -11.63 -5.10
N ILE A 77 -3.24 -10.43 -5.17
CA ILE A 77 -2.63 -9.94 -6.42
C ILE A 77 -1.39 -10.78 -6.72
N SER A 78 -1.45 -11.47 -7.85
CA SER A 78 -0.30 -12.22 -8.36
C SER A 78 0.88 -11.29 -8.64
N ALA A 79 2.08 -11.74 -8.26
CA ALA A 79 3.33 -11.05 -8.60
C ALA A 79 3.49 -10.83 -10.12
N ALA A 80 2.89 -11.69 -10.96
CA ALA A 80 2.90 -11.51 -12.41
C ALA A 80 2.10 -10.29 -12.86
N GLU A 81 0.94 -10.03 -12.24
CA GLU A 81 0.11 -8.85 -12.56
C GLU A 81 0.82 -7.56 -12.16
N ILE A 82 1.46 -7.56 -10.99
CA ILE A 82 2.29 -6.43 -10.53
C ILE A 82 3.49 -6.20 -11.46
N LYS A 83 4.13 -7.28 -11.91
CA LYS A 83 5.27 -7.20 -12.82
C LYS A 83 4.86 -6.56 -14.14
N THR A 84 3.72 -6.95 -14.71
CA THR A 84 3.16 -6.29 -15.90
C THR A 84 2.86 -4.80 -15.68
N ILE A 85 2.33 -4.41 -14.51
CA ILE A 85 2.05 -3.00 -14.18
C ILE A 85 3.34 -2.16 -14.07
N THR A 86 4.43 -2.76 -13.58
CA THR A 86 5.67 -2.03 -13.24
C THR A 86 6.79 -2.15 -14.26
N GLU A 87 6.74 -3.14 -15.15
CA GLU A 87 7.71 -3.37 -16.24
C GLU A 87 7.15 -3.02 -17.62
N GLY A 88 5.84 -2.73 -17.75
CA GLY A 88 5.22 -2.35 -19.02
C GLY A 88 5.45 -0.90 -19.45
N GLU A 89 6.47 -0.23 -18.91
CA GLU A 89 6.87 1.15 -19.27
C GLU A 89 8.24 1.17 -19.96
#